data_AF-A0A9X7J025-F1
#
_entry.id   AF-A0A9X7J025-F1
#
_cell.length_a   1.000
_cell.length_b   1.000
_cell.length_c   1.000
_cell.angle_alpha   90.00
_cell.angle_beta   90.00
_cell.angle_gamma   90.00
#
_symmetry.space_group_name_H-M   'P 1'
#
loop_
_entity.id
_entity.type
_entity.pdbx_description
1 polymer ?
#
loop_
_entity_poly.entity_id
_entity_poly.type
_entity_poly.pdbx_seq_one_letter_code
_entity_poly.pdbx_strand_id
1 'polypeptide(L)'
;MPPRGPDERLVRFSEDEVARLVQLYTEAEREILNEINRALLRGNKTEYLQAMLANVQAILEDLRNGSRTWCEEAIPRIYVEGAKFAEEQLKAQREKIIVGFGVIHQQAAQVLAEAAYNRLEGVVQTIGRKSEDIYRVLALENIRGSVIGYKTWEQVAKSYREQLAERGVTGFEDAAGRNWNMRSYTEMVARTTTMEAHLQGTANRLLEHGHDLVKVSTHSGACNKCSPWQGKILSLTGRTRGFPTLQEAKQAGLFHPNCRHAYGLYIDLDEEIERLEKELGS
;
A
#
# COMPACT_ATOMS: atom_id res chain seq x y z
N MET A 1 -8.24 -3.17 30.09
CA MET A 1 -6.86 -3.07 29.56
C MET A 1 -6.95 -2.49 28.15
N PRO A 2 -6.22 -1.43 27.78
CA PRO A 2 -6.27 -0.92 26.40
C PRO A 2 -5.93 -2.06 25.43
N PRO A 3 -6.50 -2.09 24.21
CA PRO A 3 -6.06 -3.06 23.23
C PRO A 3 -4.55 -2.89 23.08
N ARG A 4 -3.79 -3.93 23.42
CA ARG A 4 -2.39 -4.02 23.01
C ARG A 4 -2.40 -3.83 21.49
N GLY A 5 -1.38 -3.16 20.95
CA GLY A 5 -1.23 -3.03 19.51
C GLY A 5 -1.36 -4.39 18.80
N PRO A 6 -1.51 -4.40 17.47
CA PRO A 6 -1.69 -5.64 16.71
C PRO A 6 -0.70 -6.73 17.16
N ASP A 7 -1.16 -7.99 17.25
CA ASP A 7 -0.35 -9.15 17.67
C ASP A 7 1.01 -9.10 16.97
N GLU A 8 2.10 -9.33 17.72
CA GLU A 8 3.47 -9.34 17.19
C GLU A 8 3.62 -10.27 15.97
N ARG A 9 2.83 -11.35 15.91
CA ARG A 9 2.77 -12.25 14.75
C ARG A 9 2.16 -11.59 13.50
N LEU A 10 1.16 -10.72 13.67
CA LEU A 10 0.53 -9.96 12.59
C LEU A 10 1.49 -8.89 12.04
N VAL A 11 2.19 -8.22 12.94
CA VAL A 11 3.23 -7.25 12.57
C VAL A 11 4.30 -7.93 11.73
N ARG A 12 4.86 -9.05 12.20
CA ARG A 12 5.90 -9.81 11.47
C ARG A 12 5.40 -10.32 10.11
N PHE A 13 4.22 -10.92 10.04
CA PHE A 13 3.68 -11.43 8.76
C PHE A 13 3.44 -10.30 7.75
N SER A 14 2.90 -9.16 8.19
CA SER A 14 2.74 -7.99 7.32
C SER A 14 4.09 -7.44 6.85
N GLU A 15 5.12 -7.48 7.70
CA GLU A 15 6.48 -7.06 7.35
C GLU A 15 7.12 -7.99 6.33
N ASP A 16 6.90 -9.30 6.43
CA ASP A 16 7.40 -10.29 5.46
C ASP A 16 6.77 -10.10 4.07
N GLU A 17 5.44 -9.90 4.00
CA GLU A 17 4.77 -9.65 2.73
C GLU A 17 5.19 -8.29 2.11
N VAL A 18 5.39 -7.27 2.94
CA VAL A 18 5.95 -5.99 2.49
C VAL A 18 7.37 -6.20 1.94
N ALA A 19 8.22 -6.94 2.66
CA ALA A 19 9.60 -7.20 2.24
C ALA A 19 9.64 -7.95 0.90
N ARG A 20 8.76 -8.93 0.70
CA ARG A 20 8.64 -9.69 -0.54
C ARG A 20 8.36 -8.80 -1.75
N LEU A 21 7.36 -7.91 -1.65
CA LEU A 21 7.03 -7.00 -2.75
C LEU A 21 8.14 -5.97 -2.99
N VAL A 22 8.72 -5.44 -1.91
CA VAL A 22 9.85 -4.50 -2.01
C VAL A 22 11.06 -5.13 -2.68
N GLN A 23 11.35 -6.40 -2.39
CA GLN A 23 12.44 -7.14 -3.04
C GLN A 23 12.19 -7.29 -4.54
N LEU A 24 10.99 -7.72 -4.94
CA LEU A 24 10.60 -7.81 -6.36
C LEU A 24 10.87 -6.51 -7.12
N TYR A 25 10.41 -5.38 -6.56
CA TYR A 25 10.61 -4.06 -7.19
C TYR A 25 12.07 -3.59 -7.15
N THR A 26 12.84 -3.95 -6.12
CA THR A 26 14.27 -3.62 -6.01
C THR A 26 15.09 -4.38 -7.06
N GLU A 27 14.78 -5.65 -7.27
CA GLU A 27 15.43 -6.49 -8.30
C GLU A 27 15.11 -5.97 -9.69
N ALA A 28 13.84 -5.69 -9.98
CA ALA A 28 13.43 -5.13 -11.27
C ALA A 28 14.03 -3.75 -11.54
N GLU A 29 14.10 -2.86 -10.54
CA GLU A 29 14.79 -1.57 -10.67
C GLU A 29 16.24 -1.76 -11.11
N ARG A 30 16.96 -2.69 -10.47
CA ARG A 30 18.36 -3.00 -10.81
C ARG A 30 18.49 -3.54 -12.24
N GLU A 31 17.60 -4.43 -12.67
CA GLU A 31 17.62 -5.01 -14.01
C GLU A 31 17.35 -3.96 -15.09
N ILE A 32 16.34 -3.11 -14.88
CA ILE A 32 16.01 -2.00 -15.79
C ILE A 32 17.19 -1.05 -15.93
N LEU A 33 17.83 -0.69 -14.80
CA LEU A 33 19.04 0.16 -14.82
C LEU A 33 20.19 -0.50 -15.59
N ASN A 34 20.37 -1.81 -15.47
CA ASN A 34 21.40 -2.54 -16.21
C ASN A 34 21.14 -2.55 -17.72
N GLU A 35 19.89 -2.79 -18.13
CA GLU A 35 19.51 -2.80 -19.56
C GLU A 35 19.67 -1.41 -20.19
N ILE A 36 19.21 -0.36 -19.51
CA ILE A 36 19.41 1.02 -19.98
C ILE A 36 20.90 1.33 -20.08
N ASN A 37 21.69 1.08 -19.02
CA ASN A 37 23.13 1.37 -19.04
C ASN A 37 23.88 0.59 -20.12
N ARG A 38 23.52 -0.68 -20.35
CA ARG A 38 24.12 -1.51 -21.40
C ARG A 38 23.86 -0.91 -22.78
N ALA A 39 22.64 -0.46 -23.08
CA ALA A 39 22.33 0.18 -24.35
C ALA A 39 23.07 1.52 -24.52
N LEU A 40 23.11 2.34 -23.46
CA LEU A 40 23.79 3.64 -23.46
C LEU A 40 25.32 3.55 -23.57
N LEU A 41 25.94 2.38 -23.40
CA LEU A 41 27.37 2.17 -23.56
C LEU A 41 27.77 1.65 -24.96
N ARG A 42 26.82 1.15 -25.75
CA ARG A 42 27.08 0.49 -27.05
C ARG A 42 27.11 1.46 -28.24
N GLY A 43 27.01 2.76 -27.98
CA GLY A 43 27.01 3.81 -29.00
C GLY A 43 25.67 3.95 -29.72
N ASN A 44 25.67 4.75 -30.78
CA ASN A 44 24.54 5.05 -31.66
C ASN A 44 24.14 3.83 -32.52
N LYS A 45 23.68 2.75 -31.88
CA LYS A 45 23.27 1.51 -32.55
C LYS A 45 21.83 1.14 -32.15
N THR A 46 20.92 1.27 -33.10
CA THR A 46 19.47 1.10 -32.90
C THR A 46 19.09 -0.30 -32.40
N GLU A 47 19.80 -1.34 -32.82
CA GLU A 47 19.57 -2.74 -32.39
C GLU A 47 19.65 -2.89 -30.86
N TYR A 48 20.62 -2.23 -30.21
CA TYR A 48 20.77 -2.30 -28.74
C TYR A 48 19.69 -1.50 -28.01
N LEU A 49 19.22 -0.40 -28.61
CA LEU A 49 18.09 0.36 -28.06
C LEU A 49 16.79 -0.43 -28.16
N GLN A 50 16.57 -1.15 -29.26
CA GLN A 50 15.42 -2.05 -29.43
C GLN A 50 15.47 -3.22 -28.45
N ALA A 51 16.64 -3.85 -28.29
CA ALA A 51 16.82 -4.92 -27.32
C ALA A 51 16.57 -4.44 -25.88
N MET A 52 17.06 -3.25 -25.52
CA MET A 52 16.80 -2.64 -24.21
C MET A 52 15.30 -2.41 -23.99
N LEU A 53 14.58 -1.86 -24.97
CA LEU A 53 13.15 -1.64 -24.83
C LEU A 53 12.38 -2.96 -24.65
N ALA A 54 12.71 -3.98 -25.45
CA ALA A 54 12.10 -5.30 -25.33
C ALA A 54 12.38 -5.97 -23.97
N ASN A 55 13.62 -5.89 -23.48
CA ASN A 55 14.01 -6.45 -22.18
C ASN A 55 13.32 -5.71 -21.03
N VAL A 56 13.26 -4.38 -21.09
CA VAL A 56 12.53 -3.58 -20.10
C VAL A 56 11.05 -3.94 -20.11
N GLN A 57 10.41 -4.09 -21.27
CA GLN A 57 9.01 -4.50 -21.37
C GLN A 57 8.76 -5.88 -20.73
N ALA A 58 9.68 -6.83 -20.89
CA ALA A 58 9.59 -8.13 -20.23
C ALA A 58 9.66 -8.00 -18.70
N ILE A 59 10.61 -7.22 -18.17
CA ILE A 59 10.74 -6.96 -16.72
C ILE A 59 9.47 -6.28 -16.17
N LEU A 60 8.90 -5.34 -16.93
CA LEU A 60 7.65 -4.68 -16.55
C LEU A 60 6.47 -5.64 -16.52
N GLU A 61 6.42 -6.63 -17.42
CA GLU A 61 5.39 -7.66 -17.41
C GLU A 61 5.53 -8.61 -16.21
N ASP A 62 6.76 -8.99 -15.87
CA ASP A 62 7.03 -9.76 -14.65
C ASP A 62 6.61 -9.00 -13.39
N LEU A 63 6.82 -7.67 -13.35
CA LEU A 63 6.31 -6.81 -12.28
C LEU A 63 4.79 -6.79 -12.21
N ARG A 64 4.08 -6.72 -13.34
CA ARG A 64 2.60 -6.79 -13.35
C ARG A 64 2.13 -8.10 -12.75
N ASN A 65 2.69 -9.21 -13.22
CA ASN A 65 2.32 -10.54 -12.76
C ASN A 65 2.62 -10.70 -11.27
N GLY A 66 3.83 -10.37 -10.82
CA GLY A 66 4.20 -10.45 -9.41
C GLY A 66 3.39 -9.51 -8.51
N SER A 67 3.06 -8.30 -8.98
CA SER A 67 2.19 -7.36 -8.26
C SER A 67 0.77 -7.89 -8.14
N ARG A 68 0.23 -8.50 -9.20
CA ARG A 68 -1.09 -9.14 -9.19
C ARG A 68 -1.13 -10.30 -8.20
N THR A 69 -0.19 -11.23 -8.30
CA THR A 69 -0.08 -12.36 -7.37
C THR A 69 0.03 -11.87 -5.92
N TRP A 70 0.89 -10.89 -5.64
CA TRP A 70 1.00 -10.33 -4.29
C TRP A 70 -0.33 -9.73 -3.80
N CYS A 71 -1.03 -8.96 -4.63
CA CYS A 71 -2.31 -8.36 -4.24
C CYS A 71 -3.39 -9.42 -4.00
N GLU A 72 -3.46 -10.46 -4.84
CA GLU A 72 -4.46 -11.53 -4.75
C GLU A 72 -4.20 -12.51 -3.58
N GLU A 73 -2.96 -12.60 -3.10
CA GLU A 73 -2.59 -13.48 -1.98
C GLU A 73 -2.51 -12.73 -0.64
N ALA A 74 -1.70 -11.67 -0.58
CA ALA A 74 -1.33 -11.03 0.66
C ALA A 74 -2.50 -10.23 1.26
N ILE A 75 -3.22 -9.48 0.43
CA ILE A 75 -4.29 -8.59 0.91
C ILE A 75 -5.47 -9.38 1.49
N PRO A 76 -6.03 -10.40 0.81
CA PRO A 76 -7.09 -11.21 1.40
C PRO A 76 -6.66 -11.93 2.67
N ARG A 77 -5.40 -12.40 2.73
CA ARG A 77 -4.87 -13.04 3.93
C ARG A 77 -4.78 -12.08 5.11
N ILE A 78 -4.20 -10.89 4.91
CA ILE A 78 -4.11 -9.85 5.95
C ILE A 78 -5.50 -9.35 6.39
N TYR A 79 -6.43 -9.23 5.44
CA TYR A 79 -7.81 -8.88 5.74
C TYR A 79 -8.46 -9.93 6.66
N VAL A 80 -8.31 -11.22 6.34
CA VAL A 80 -8.83 -12.32 7.19
C VAL A 80 -8.19 -12.30 8.58
N GLU A 81 -6.89 -11.99 8.66
CA GLU A 81 -6.22 -11.82 9.96
C GLU A 81 -6.82 -10.65 10.78
N GLY A 82 -7.15 -9.53 10.14
CA GLY A 82 -7.87 -8.44 10.79
C GLY A 82 -9.25 -8.83 11.32
N ALA A 83 -9.97 -9.69 10.59
CA ALA A 83 -11.25 -10.25 11.05
C ALA A 83 -11.05 -11.22 12.24
N LYS A 84 -10.02 -12.08 12.21
CA LYS A 84 -9.67 -12.96 13.33
C LYS A 84 -9.29 -12.17 14.58
N PHE A 85 -8.55 -11.08 14.42
CA PHE A 85 -8.21 -10.18 15.53
C PHE A 85 -9.48 -9.64 16.22
N ALA A 86 -10.50 -9.25 15.45
CA ALA A 86 -11.80 -8.87 16.01
C ALA A 86 -12.50 -10.05 16.70
N GLU A 87 -12.49 -11.26 16.12
CA GLU A 87 -13.08 -12.45 16.74
C GLU A 87 -12.43 -12.80 18.09
N GLU A 88 -11.11 -12.63 18.23
CA GLU A 88 -10.42 -12.84 19.50
C GLU A 88 -10.90 -11.86 20.58
N GLN A 89 -11.14 -10.60 20.20
CA GLN A 89 -11.69 -9.58 21.10
C GLN A 89 -13.13 -9.90 21.51
N LEU A 90 -13.96 -10.34 20.57
CA LEU A 90 -15.35 -10.75 20.83
C LEU A 90 -15.42 -11.99 21.74
N LYS A 91 -14.56 -13.00 21.51
CA LYS A 91 -14.45 -14.19 22.37
C LYS A 91 -14.05 -13.85 23.79
N ALA A 92 -13.14 -12.88 23.97
CA ALA A 92 -12.75 -12.40 25.30
C ALA A 92 -13.95 -11.82 26.09
N GLN A 93 -14.99 -11.38 25.38
CA GLN A 93 -16.25 -10.85 25.92
C GLN A 93 -17.35 -11.91 26.01
N ARG A 94 -17.01 -13.19 25.75
CA ARG A 94 -17.94 -14.33 25.75
C ARG A 94 -19.05 -14.24 24.71
N GLU A 95 -18.88 -13.43 23.68
CA GLU A 95 -19.82 -13.38 22.56
C GLU A 95 -19.71 -14.62 21.67
N LYS A 96 -20.85 -15.07 21.14
CA LYS A 96 -20.90 -16.15 20.15
C LYS A 96 -20.50 -15.59 18.79
N ILE A 97 -19.51 -16.21 18.15
CA ILE A 97 -19.07 -15.82 16.80
C ILE A 97 -20.12 -16.24 15.76
N ILE A 98 -20.56 -15.29 14.93
CA ILE A 98 -21.52 -15.55 13.86
C ILE A 98 -20.73 -16.02 12.63
N VAL A 99 -21.01 -17.24 12.18
CA VAL A 99 -20.40 -17.83 10.99
C VAL A 99 -21.33 -17.66 9.80
N GLY A 100 -20.86 -17.08 8.68
CA GLY A 100 -21.69 -16.94 7.47
C GLY A 100 -21.30 -15.83 6.49
N PHE A 101 -20.44 -14.89 6.88
CA PHE A 101 -20.13 -13.71 6.06
C PHE A 101 -19.00 -13.90 5.03
N GLY A 102 -18.58 -15.14 4.76
CA GLY A 102 -17.40 -15.43 3.93
C GLY A 102 -17.38 -14.73 2.57
N VAL A 103 -18.53 -14.67 1.88
CA VAL A 103 -18.64 -14.02 0.55
C VAL A 103 -18.44 -12.50 0.64
N ILE A 104 -19.00 -11.82 1.64
CA ILE A 104 -18.87 -10.37 1.81
C ILE A 104 -17.42 -10.01 2.15
N HIS A 105 -16.79 -10.80 3.04
CA HIS A 105 -15.37 -10.66 3.36
C HIS A 105 -14.48 -10.86 2.13
N GLN A 106 -14.76 -11.87 1.29
CA GLN A 106 -14.03 -12.09 0.04
C GLN A 106 -14.16 -10.91 -0.93
N GLN A 107 -15.37 -10.37 -1.12
CA GLN A 107 -15.59 -9.22 -1.99
C GLN A 107 -14.87 -7.97 -1.49
N ALA A 108 -14.94 -7.69 -0.19
CA ALA A 108 -14.26 -6.55 0.42
C ALA A 108 -12.73 -6.66 0.26
N ALA A 109 -12.17 -7.85 0.53
CA ALA A 109 -10.76 -8.13 0.31
C ALA A 109 -10.35 -7.95 -1.17
N GLN A 110 -11.18 -8.42 -2.11
CA GLN A 110 -10.89 -8.28 -3.53
C GLN A 110 -10.88 -6.81 -4.00
N VAL A 111 -11.78 -5.97 -3.49
CA VAL A 111 -11.78 -4.53 -3.80
C VAL A 111 -10.48 -3.87 -3.32
N LEU A 112 -10.00 -4.24 -2.13
CA LEU A 112 -8.73 -3.73 -1.61
C LEU A 112 -7.53 -4.25 -2.43
N ALA A 113 -7.56 -5.51 -2.84
CA ALA A 113 -6.54 -6.10 -3.71
C ALA A 113 -6.46 -5.38 -5.05
N GLU A 114 -7.60 -5.13 -5.68
CA GLU A 114 -7.68 -4.40 -6.95
C GLU A 114 -7.22 -2.95 -6.81
N ALA A 115 -7.62 -2.26 -5.73
CA ALA A 115 -7.16 -0.90 -5.45
C ALA A 115 -5.63 -0.83 -5.24
N ALA A 116 -5.04 -1.83 -4.58
CA ALA A 116 -3.59 -1.93 -4.43
C ALA A 116 -2.88 -2.21 -5.76
N TYR A 117 -3.40 -3.15 -6.55
CA TYR A 117 -2.87 -3.48 -7.87
C TYR A 117 -2.84 -2.25 -8.79
N ASN A 118 -3.92 -1.48 -8.84
CA ASN A 118 -3.98 -0.26 -9.66
C ASN A 118 -2.94 0.80 -9.26
N ARG A 119 -2.61 0.91 -7.96
CA ARG A 119 -1.53 1.80 -7.49
C ARG A 119 -0.16 1.34 -7.94
N LEU A 120 0.07 0.02 -8.00
CA LEU A 120 1.31 -0.60 -8.46
C LEU A 120 1.44 -0.55 -10.00
N GLU A 121 0.35 -0.77 -10.73
CA GLU A 121 0.31 -0.64 -12.19
C GLU A 121 0.68 0.77 -12.65
N GLY A 122 0.28 1.81 -11.91
CA GLY A 122 0.71 3.18 -12.18
C GLY A 122 2.23 3.38 -12.16
N VAL A 123 2.95 2.62 -11.33
CA VAL A 123 4.43 2.59 -11.29
C VAL A 123 4.95 1.97 -12.59
N VAL A 124 4.46 0.79 -12.94
CA VAL A 124 4.85 0.05 -14.15
C VAL A 124 4.64 0.89 -15.41
N GLN A 125 3.48 1.54 -15.55
CA GLN A 125 3.17 2.42 -16.67
C GLN A 125 4.09 3.63 -16.76
N THR A 126 4.46 4.22 -15.62
CA THR A 126 5.38 5.37 -15.58
C THR A 126 6.78 4.99 -16.03
N ILE A 127 7.27 3.81 -15.64
CA ILE A 127 8.57 3.30 -16.10
C ILE A 127 8.53 2.97 -17.58
N GLY A 128 7.47 2.29 -18.05
CA GLY A 128 7.31 1.94 -19.46
C GLY A 128 7.40 3.18 -20.36
N ARG A 129 6.62 4.22 -20.05
CA ARG A 129 6.67 5.49 -20.79
C ARG A 129 8.06 6.13 -20.78
N LYS A 130 8.74 6.15 -19.64
CA LYS A 130 10.11 6.72 -19.54
C LYS A 130 11.11 5.95 -20.41
N SER A 131 11.02 4.63 -20.43
CA SER A 131 11.90 3.78 -21.25
C SER A 131 11.63 3.96 -22.74
N GLU A 132 10.37 4.08 -23.15
CA GLU A 132 9.97 4.44 -24.51
C GLU A 132 10.46 5.84 -24.91
N ASP A 133 10.40 6.80 -24.00
CA ASP A 133 10.90 8.16 -24.22
C ASP A 133 12.42 8.19 -24.42
N ILE A 134 13.18 7.44 -23.61
CA ILE A 134 14.63 7.28 -23.77
C ILE A 134 14.94 6.68 -25.15
N TYR A 135 14.24 5.60 -25.53
CA TYR A 135 14.38 4.98 -26.83
C TYR A 135 14.12 5.98 -27.96
N ARG A 136 12.99 6.69 -27.91
CA ARG A 136 12.56 7.63 -28.95
C ARG A 136 13.55 8.77 -29.13
N VAL A 137 14.01 9.38 -28.03
CA VAL A 137 14.97 10.49 -28.08
C VAL A 137 16.29 10.03 -28.70
N LEU A 138 16.84 8.90 -28.24
CA LEU A 138 18.12 8.41 -28.75
C LEU A 138 18.01 7.92 -30.20
N ALA A 139 16.93 7.22 -30.57
CA ALA A 139 16.73 6.76 -31.93
C ALA A 139 16.52 7.91 -32.93
N LEU A 140 15.90 9.02 -32.52
CA LEU A 140 15.79 10.22 -33.37
C LEU A 140 17.15 10.88 -33.62
N GLU A 141 18.01 10.95 -32.61
CA GLU A 141 19.40 11.42 -32.77
C GLU A 141 20.21 10.51 -33.71
N ASN A 142 19.92 9.20 -33.73
CA ASN A 142 20.55 8.26 -34.65
C ASN A 142 20.24 8.56 -36.13
N ILE A 143 19.02 9.04 -36.43
CA ILE A 143 18.55 9.23 -37.82
C ILE A 143 18.97 10.59 -38.38
N ARG A 144 18.94 11.65 -37.55
CA ARG A 144 19.00 13.03 -38.06
C ARG A 144 20.38 13.67 -38.03
N GLY A 145 21.39 13.04 -37.41
CA GLY A 145 22.75 13.56 -37.36
C GLY A 145 22.78 15.02 -36.88
N SER A 146 22.67 15.23 -35.56
CA SER A 146 22.80 16.56 -34.93
C SER A 146 21.93 17.66 -35.55
N VAL A 147 20.61 17.50 -35.53
CA VAL A 147 19.68 18.57 -35.91
C VAL A 147 18.56 18.71 -34.88
N ILE A 148 18.90 19.36 -33.76
CA ILE A 148 18.27 20.57 -33.17
C ILE A 148 18.98 20.82 -31.82
N GLY A 149 19.89 21.80 -31.77
CA GLY A 149 20.37 22.41 -30.52
C GLY A 149 21.30 21.56 -29.63
N TYR A 150 22.57 21.48 -30.04
CA TYR A 150 23.79 21.35 -29.21
C TYR A 150 24.17 20.02 -28.54
N LYS A 151 23.37 18.94 -28.52
CA LYS A 151 23.79 17.69 -27.86
C LYS A 151 24.03 16.53 -28.82
N THR A 152 25.21 15.90 -28.76
CA THR A 152 25.50 14.63 -29.45
C THR A 152 24.82 13.46 -28.74
N TRP A 153 24.69 12.31 -29.43
CA TRP A 153 24.20 11.08 -28.82
C TRP A 153 24.95 10.76 -27.50
N GLU A 154 26.27 10.93 -27.47
CA GLU A 154 27.09 10.68 -26.29
C GLU A 154 26.73 11.61 -25.13
N GLN A 155 26.43 12.88 -25.42
CA GLN A 155 26.04 13.86 -24.40
C GLN A 155 24.65 13.56 -23.84
N VAL A 156 23.70 13.13 -24.68
CA VAL A 156 22.36 12.71 -24.26
C VAL A 156 22.44 11.42 -23.42
N ALA A 157 23.16 10.41 -23.91
CA ALA A 157 23.37 9.15 -23.19
C ALA A 157 24.06 9.36 -21.84
N LYS A 158 25.10 10.21 -21.79
CA LYS A 158 25.78 10.58 -20.55
C LYS A 158 24.82 11.24 -19.56
N SER A 159 23.99 12.18 -20.02
CA SER A 159 23.01 12.86 -19.15
C SER A 159 21.98 11.89 -18.55
N TYR A 160 21.48 10.93 -19.33
CA TYR A 160 20.58 9.89 -18.79
C TYR A 160 21.29 8.99 -17.77
N ARG A 161 22.53 8.56 -18.05
CA ARG A 161 23.32 7.78 -17.10
C ARG A 161 23.54 8.51 -15.77
N GLU A 162 23.85 9.79 -15.81
CA GLU A 162 24.04 10.62 -14.61
C GLU A 162 22.74 10.76 -13.82
N GLN A 163 21.62 11.02 -14.48
CA GLN A 163 20.31 11.09 -13.82
C GLN A 163 19.93 9.77 -13.15
N LEU A 164 20.15 8.64 -13.83
CA LEU A 164 19.87 7.31 -13.29
C LEU A 164 20.82 6.95 -12.13
N ALA A 165 22.08 7.35 -12.20
CA ALA A 165 23.05 7.11 -11.12
C ALA A 165 22.77 7.98 -9.89
N GLU A 166 22.33 9.22 -10.06
CA GLU A 166 22.01 10.13 -8.95
C GLU A 166 20.70 9.75 -8.26
N ARG A 167 19.68 9.34 -9.03
CA ARG A 167 18.30 9.27 -8.54
C ARG A 167 17.72 7.87 -8.54
N GLY A 168 18.29 6.92 -9.29
CA GLY A 168 17.66 5.63 -9.58
C GLY A 168 16.51 5.78 -10.59
N VAL A 169 15.63 4.76 -10.65
CA VAL A 169 14.41 4.85 -11.47
C VAL A 169 13.39 5.70 -10.70
N THR A 170 13.16 6.92 -11.19
CA THR A 170 12.37 7.96 -10.51
C THR A 170 11.38 8.66 -11.42
N GLY A 171 10.55 9.51 -10.82
CA GLY A 171 9.51 10.29 -11.50
C GLY A 171 8.12 9.73 -11.29
N PHE A 172 7.94 8.97 -10.20
CA PHE A 172 6.63 8.68 -9.64
C PHE A 172 6.22 9.85 -8.76
N GLU A 173 5.15 10.51 -9.14
CA GLU A 173 4.54 11.56 -8.33
C GLU A 173 3.28 10.98 -7.70
N ASP A 174 3.16 11.07 -6.38
CA ASP A 174 1.89 10.72 -5.74
C ASP A 174 0.86 11.84 -5.88
N ALA A 175 -0.38 11.59 -5.46
CA ALA A 175 -1.45 12.58 -5.51
C ALA A 175 -1.16 13.88 -4.71
N ALA A 176 -0.13 13.88 -3.86
CA ALA A 176 0.31 15.04 -3.06
C ALA A 176 1.54 15.74 -3.67
N GLY A 177 1.97 15.38 -4.87
CA GLY A 177 3.07 16.03 -5.59
C GLY A 177 4.47 15.58 -5.15
N ARG A 178 4.58 14.51 -4.35
CA ARG A 178 5.88 14.04 -3.86
C ARG A 178 6.53 13.15 -4.90
N ASN A 179 7.81 13.37 -5.16
CA ASN A 179 8.63 12.52 -6.01
C ASN A 179 9.15 11.31 -5.24
N TRP A 180 8.99 10.13 -5.82
CA TRP A 180 9.46 8.87 -5.26
C TRP A 180 10.44 8.17 -6.19
N ASN A 181 11.29 7.34 -5.59
CA ASN A 181 11.92 6.21 -6.27
C ASN A 181 11.01 4.98 -6.19
N MET A 182 11.25 4.03 -7.08
CA MET A 182 10.44 2.83 -7.25
C MET A 182 10.31 2.03 -5.95
N ARG A 183 11.43 1.79 -5.26
CA ARG A 183 11.47 1.03 -4.00
C ARG A 183 10.65 1.68 -2.89
N SER A 184 10.89 2.96 -2.60
CA SER A 184 10.25 3.68 -1.50
C SER A 184 8.75 3.87 -1.73
N TYR A 185 8.33 4.05 -2.99
CA TYR A 185 6.90 4.10 -3.32
C TYR A 185 6.23 2.74 -3.08
N THR A 186 6.86 1.66 -3.56
CA THR A 186 6.34 0.30 -3.38
C THR A 186 6.22 -0.09 -1.91
N GLU A 187 7.24 0.21 -1.10
CA GLU A 187 7.20 -0.02 0.35
C GLU A 187 6.05 0.75 1.01
N MET A 188 5.84 2.01 0.61
CA MET A 188 4.74 2.82 1.10
C MET A 188 3.37 2.23 0.72
N VAL A 189 3.19 1.82 -0.55
CA VAL A 189 1.95 1.17 -1.01
C VAL A 189 1.71 -0.10 -0.20
N ALA A 190 2.70 -0.99 -0.11
CA ALA A 190 2.60 -2.28 0.57
C ALA A 190 2.22 -2.12 2.05
N ARG A 191 2.88 -1.21 2.79
CA ARG A 191 2.56 -0.96 4.20
C ARG A 191 1.18 -0.38 4.40
N THR A 192 0.79 0.55 3.52
CA THR A 192 -0.49 1.24 3.63
C THR A 192 -1.64 0.29 3.32
N THR A 193 -1.53 -0.52 2.27
CA THR A 193 -2.59 -1.45 1.85
C THR A 193 -2.74 -2.63 2.80
N THR A 194 -1.64 -3.16 3.34
CA THR A 194 -1.72 -4.22 4.37
C THR A 194 -2.39 -3.71 5.65
N MET A 195 -2.04 -2.49 6.11
CA MET A 195 -2.74 -1.89 7.26
C MET A 195 -4.22 -1.62 6.96
N GLU A 196 -4.54 -1.08 5.78
CA GLU A 196 -5.93 -0.85 5.35
C GLU A 196 -6.74 -2.15 5.32
N ALA A 197 -6.17 -3.23 4.79
CA ALA A 197 -6.79 -4.55 4.75
C ALA A 197 -7.08 -5.10 6.14
N HIS A 198 -6.10 -5.04 7.05
CA HIS A 198 -6.29 -5.47 8.43
C HIS A 198 -7.41 -4.68 9.11
N LEU A 199 -7.36 -3.34 9.02
CA LEU A 199 -8.34 -2.46 9.63
C LEU A 199 -9.75 -2.68 9.07
N GLN A 200 -9.89 -2.91 7.76
CA GLN A 200 -11.18 -3.17 7.14
C GLN A 200 -11.74 -4.54 7.57
N GLY A 201 -10.91 -5.57 7.64
CA GLY A 201 -11.30 -6.89 8.14
C GLY A 201 -11.79 -6.83 9.60
N THR A 202 -11.07 -6.10 10.45
CA THR A 202 -11.47 -5.83 11.83
C THR A 202 -12.82 -5.11 11.89
N ALA A 203 -12.98 -4.00 11.16
CA ALA A 203 -14.22 -3.21 11.18
C ALA A 203 -15.43 -4.01 10.70
N ASN A 204 -15.31 -4.72 9.57
CA ASN A 204 -16.41 -5.52 9.03
C ASN A 204 -16.84 -6.61 10.00
N ARG A 205 -15.88 -7.31 10.62
CA ARG A 205 -16.20 -8.34 11.62
C ARG A 205 -16.88 -7.76 12.85
N LEU A 206 -16.43 -6.62 13.37
CA LEU A 206 -17.08 -5.99 14.53
C LEU A 206 -18.51 -5.54 14.21
N LEU A 207 -18.73 -4.98 13.02
CA LEU A 207 -20.06 -4.53 12.58
C LEU A 207 -21.05 -5.67 12.38
N GLU A 208 -20.59 -6.84 11.92
CA GLU A 208 -21.41 -8.07 11.84
C GLU A 208 -21.93 -8.51 13.20
N HIS A 209 -21.18 -8.18 14.26
CA HIS A 209 -21.53 -8.43 15.65
C HIS A 209 -22.27 -7.26 16.31
N GLY A 210 -22.64 -6.22 15.55
CA GLY A 210 -23.36 -5.07 16.07
C GLY A 210 -22.49 -4.04 16.81
N HIS A 211 -21.17 -4.25 16.86
CA HIS A 211 -20.25 -3.32 17.51
C HIS A 211 -19.86 -2.19 16.59
N ASP A 212 -20.25 -0.97 16.97
CA ASP A 212 -19.95 0.24 16.21
C ASP A 212 -18.80 1.05 16.82
N LEU A 213 -18.37 0.76 18.06
CA LEU A 213 -17.34 1.52 18.75
C LEU A 213 -15.98 0.81 18.71
N VAL A 214 -14.96 1.56 18.32
CA VAL A 214 -13.57 1.10 18.33
C VAL A 214 -12.66 2.10 19.03
N LYS A 215 -11.62 1.59 19.70
CA LYS A 215 -10.59 2.41 20.31
C LYS A 215 -9.33 2.42 19.46
N VAL A 216 -8.87 3.62 19.11
CA VAL A 216 -7.62 3.83 18.37
C VAL A 216 -6.43 3.48 19.26
N SER A 217 -5.46 2.75 18.70
CA SER A 217 -4.25 2.36 19.42
C SER A 217 -3.42 3.58 19.82
N THR A 218 -2.56 3.39 20.82
CA THR A 218 -1.63 4.41 21.29
C THR A 218 -0.20 3.91 21.18
N HIS A 219 0.71 4.74 20.70
CA HIS A 219 2.14 4.44 20.68
C HIS A 219 2.98 5.70 20.83
N SER A 220 4.21 5.53 21.31
CA SER A 220 5.19 6.61 21.34
C SER A 220 5.53 7.07 19.91
N GLY A 221 5.82 8.36 19.73
CA GLY A 221 6.24 8.90 18.44
C GLY A 221 5.15 9.01 17.36
N ALA A 222 3.88 9.13 17.72
CA ALA A 222 2.85 9.43 16.71
C ALA A 222 3.09 10.80 16.06
N CYS A 223 2.80 10.89 14.77
CA CYS A 223 2.89 12.14 14.04
C CYS A 223 1.79 13.14 14.47
N ASN A 224 1.91 14.38 14.00
CA ASN A 224 0.93 15.45 14.25
C ASN A 224 -0.48 15.13 13.72
N LYS A 225 -0.61 14.31 12.65
CA LYS A 225 -1.91 13.90 12.10
C LYS A 225 -2.62 12.87 12.98
N CYS A 226 -1.87 11.93 13.56
CA CYS A 226 -2.45 10.85 14.37
C CYS A 226 -2.56 11.19 15.86
N SER A 227 -1.70 12.06 16.38
CA SER A 227 -1.68 12.41 17.81
C SER A 227 -3.04 12.86 18.36
N PRO A 228 -3.85 13.68 17.64
CA PRO A 228 -5.18 14.07 18.11
C PRO A 228 -6.19 12.92 18.24
N TRP A 229 -5.91 11.74 17.66
CA TRP A 229 -6.82 10.60 17.59
C TRP A 229 -6.38 9.43 18.46
N GLN A 230 -5.15 9.43 18.97
CA GLN A 230 -4.64 8.39 19.83
C GLN A 230 -5.54 8.14 21.04
N GLY A 231 -5.91 6.88 21.27
CA GLY A 231 -6.73 6.47 22.41
C GLY A 231 -8.19 6.91 22.36
N LYS A 232 -8.61 7.68 21.34
CA LYS A 232 -10.01 8.07 21.17
C LYS A 232 -10.87 6.88 20.78
N ILE A 233 -12.12 6.94 21.20
CA ILE A 233 -13.17 6.02 20.82
C ILE A 233 -13.87 6.63 19.61
N LEU A 234 -14.00 5.85 18.53
CA LEU A 234 -14.60 6.26 17.28
C LEU A 234 -15.80 5.37 16.98
N SER A 235 -16.83 5.96 16.38
CA SER A 235 -17.92 5.21 15.74
C SER A 235 -17.52 4.81 14.32
N LEU A 236 -17.59 3.52 14.00
CA LEU A 236 -17.26 2.96 12.68
C LEU A 236 -18.21 3.49 11.60
N THR A 237 -19.51 3.56 11.91
CA THR A 237 -20.57 3.93 10.96
C THR A 237 -21.18 5.31 11.17
N GLY A 238 -20.88 5.97 12.29
CA GLY A 238 -21.53 7.20 12.75
C GLY A 238 -22.90 6.98 13.40
N ARG A 239 -23.32 5.74 13.63
CA ARG A 239 -24.64 5.43 14.23
C ARG A 239 -24.65 5.68 15.74
N THR A 240 -23.54 5.39 16.44
CA THR A 240 -23.43 5.67 17.87
C THR A 240 -23.15 7.15 18.12
N ARG A 241 -24.15 7.86 18.65
CA ARG A 241 -24.08 9.29 18.97
C ARG A 241 -23.08 9.57 20.10
N GLY A 242 -22.56 10.79 20.15
CA GLY A 242 -21.62 11.23 21.20
C GLY A 242 -20.16 10.89 20.92
N PHE A 243 -19.87 10.14 19.86
CA PHE A 243 -18.51 9.80 19.43
C PHE A 243 -18.20 10.38 18.04
N PRO A 244 -16.97 10.85 17.79
CA PRO A 244 -16.53 11.19 16.45
C PRO A 244 -16.48 9.95 15.56
N THR A 245 -16.66 10.13 14.26
CA THR A 245 -16.71 9.00 13.32
C THR A 245 -15.32 8.61 12.82
N LEU A 246 -15.17 7.35 12.43
CA LEU A 246 -13.95 6.87 11.75
C LEU A 246 -13.69 7.64 10.46
N GLN A 247 -14.75 8.03 9.73
CA GLN A 247 -14.64 8.80 8.50
C GLN A 247 -14.08 10.20 8.76
N GLU A 248 -14.60 10.91 9.77
CA GLU A 248 -14.07 12.22 10.21
C GLU A 248 -12.60 12.12 10.59
N ALA A 249 -12.23 11.08 11.35
CA ALA A 249 -10.84 10.86 11.74
C ALA A 249 -9.92 10.63 10.53
N LYS A 250 -10.34 9.81 9.56
CA LYS A 250 -9.61 9.58 8.31
C LYS A 250 -9.46 10.87 7.50
N GLN A 251 -10.51 11.67 7.38
CA GLN A 251 -10.47 12.98 6.69
C GLN A 251 -9.51 13.97 7.38
N ALA A 252 -9.43 13.92 8.70
CA ALA A 252 -8.47 14.70 9.49
C ALA A 252 -7.02 14.15 9.45
N GLY A 253 -6.77 13.04 8.74
CA GLY A 253 -5.44 12.50 8.48
C GLY A 253 -5.03 11.29 9.31
N LEU A 254 -5.94 10.68 10.08
CA LEU A 254 -5.69 9.37 10.70
C LEU A 254 -5.58 8.29 9.62
N PHE A 255 -4.73 7.28 9.83
CA PHE A 255 -4.45 6.21 8.85
C PHE A 255 -3.87 6.72 7.51
N HIS A 256 -3.06 7.78 7.57
CA HIS A 256 -2.29 8.26 6.41
C HIS A 256 -1.27 7.22 5.90
N PRO A 257 -0.64 7.42 4.73
CA PRO A 257 0.39 6.51 4.23
C PRO A 257 1.51 6.24 5.25
N ASN A 258 1.93 4.98 5.39
CA ASN A 258 2.87 4.50 6.43
C ASN A 258 2.42 4.65 7.89
N CYS A 259 1.13 4.90 8.15
CA CYS A 259 0.61 4.92 9.51
C CYS A 259 0.68 3.52 10.16
N ARG A 260 1.06 3.47 11.44
CA ARG A 260 1.13 2.23 12.24
C ARG A 260 -0.01 2.11 13.25
N HIS A 261 -0.91 3.09 13.29
CA HIS A 261 -2.10 3.00 14.14
C HIS A 261 -2.98 1.87 13.66
N ALA A 262 -3.62 1.23 14.63
CA ALA A 262 -4.69 0.26 14.44
C ALA A 262 -5.85 0.67 15.33
N TYR A 263 -6.98 -0.04 15.22
CA TYR A 263 -8.06 0.05 16.18
C TYR A 263 -8.56 -1.35 16.53
N GLY A 264 -9.23 -1.45 17.67
CA GLY A 264 -9.89 -2.68 18.10
C GLY A 264 -11.18 -2.37 18.83
N LEU A 265 -11.94 -3.42 19.13
CA LEU A 265 -13.22 -3.34 19.84
C LEU A 265 -13.11 -2.47 21.10
N TYR A 266 -14.07 -1.55 21.22
CA TYR A 266 -14.34 -0.84 22.47
C TYR A 266 -15.72 -1.23 22.98
N ILE A 267 -15.79 -1.56 24.27
CA ILE A 267 -17.04 -1.79 24.98
C ILE A 267 -17.11 -0.77 26.12
N ASP A 268 -18.23 -0.08 26.20
CA ASP A 268 -18.58 0.72 27.36
C ASP A 268 -19.17 -0.23 28.42
N LEU A 269 -18.35 -0.59 29.41
CA LEU A 269 -18.73 -1.55 30.42
C LEU A 269 -19.85 -1.02 31.32
N ASP A 270 -19.94 0.29 31.52
CA ASP A 270 -20.95 0.89 32.38
C ASP A 270 -22.32 0.83 31.69
N GLU A 271 -22.37 1.16 30.39
CA GLU A 271 -23.59 1.02 29.58
C GLU A 271 -24.02 -0.46 29.42
N GLU A 272 -23.06 -1.37 29.30
CA GLU A 272 -23.32 -2.81 29.18
C GLU A 272 -23.91 -3.38 30.48
N ILE A 273 -23.37 -2.98 31.64
CA ILE A 273 -23.90 -3.36 32.96
C ILE A 273 -25.33 -2.86 33.12
N GLU A 274 -25.60 -1.58 32.82
CA GLU A 274 -26.96 -1.03 32.90
C GLU A 274 -27.96 -1.75 31.99
N ARG A 275 -27.53 -2.19 30.81
CA ARG A 275 -28.37 -2.96 29.87
C ARG A 275 -28.70 -4.34 30.43
N LEU A 276 -27.69 -5.07 30.92
CA LEU A 276 -27.87 -6.38 31.52
C LEU A 276 -28.73 -6.33 32.79
N GLU A 277 -28.57 -5.30 33.61
CA GLU A 277 -29.42 -5.08 34.80
C GLU A 277 -30.89 -4.85 34.42
N LYS A 278 -31.16 -4.14 33.31
CA LYS A 278 -32.52 -3.96 32.79
C LYS A 278 -33.13 -5.26 32.24
N GLU A 279 -32.33 -6.09 31.57
CA GLU A 279 -32.79 -7.38 31.02
C GLU A 279 -33.01 -8.46 32.09
N LEU A 280 -32.25 -8.43 33.19
CA LEU A 280 -32.41 -9.34 34.34
C LEU A 280 -33.49 -8.89 35.31
N GLY A 281 -33.83 -7.60 35.32
CA GLY A 281 -34.88 -6.99 36.15
C GLY A 281 -36.29 -7.02 35.55
N SER A 282 -36.45 -7.55 34.32
CA SER A 282 -37.71 -7.74 33.59
C SER A 282 -38.12 -9.21 33.49
#